data_AF-A0A969Y111-F1
#
_entry.id   AF-A0A969Y111-F1
#
_cell.length_a   1.000
_cell.length_b   1.000
_cell.length_c   1.000
_cell.angle_alpha   90.00
_cell.angle_beta   90.00
_cell.angle_gamma   90.00
#
_symmetry.space_group_name_H-M   'P 1'
#
loop_
_entity.id
_entity.type
_entity.pdbx_description
1 polymer ?
#
loop_
_entity_poly.entity_id
_entity_poly.type
_entity_poly.pdbx_seq_one_letter_code
_entity_poly.pdbx_strand_id
1 'polypeptide(L)'
;MSKLAHLVFKIKPFLLIIFILLLLLILSYVYKDLFYVVLAALIIIFLLLKKVLSQAKFLKSKKKIKEKKPKAKSTDINFEKTFKLSKRLIKKPKKIVFFLVGLLVCLLVYLLIFVFKVGDIGDFSFFSDTLNNVISIFQNLYLIASFGLIFLVFLIYFIKQKSSVISKFIHFIIYLFIAVFIAFFLVFTLTFFYKNYLLWRMPSSNSIIIDSDLINEELRKMDKPPTVLVSFEDLGSEIHHAYLASQVAFGNSYFKNLVSISPTFIETDTTFAEAKAVLIENQLIFPKIDKDTIEKLSPNLGKLYVQSYLEDKYVKELPTVTVLGRQDYLSYRADMINDQVLELEEISAKLQSELNGVYGMINEAERAISQNEYYIQEATLRRTSDYDYCMTAGYYSYYLEVFYRTYSDSTCESEWNQWSAIIQEYYDNIDSLNQTIAWARQEAAFYKETLQEFDAYISLIESQKEATVYELGLFEPGENIKIALDNTGANSLADYLSTLVHEYFHYTSYVSDEKVLPLFFEEGLTEYFARKSIEQELKISTELGYPVIVTIINKMVDDIGLDKLQNIYLTKSKDVLIAELNQAYGDTFYEDTEYFFMLMLYLGIEDQLGIANNILFRIGGDQLNLEDYKI
;
A
#
# COMPACT_ATOMS: atom_id res chain seq x y z
N MET A 1 -46.37 -35.04 23.66
CA MET A 1 -46.38 -33.64 23.15
C MET A 1 -47.66 -32.84 23.44
N SER A 2 -48.87 -33.43 23.54
CA SER A 2 -50.11 -32.63 23.76
C SER A 2 -50.25 -32.00 25.15
N LYS A 3 -49.61 -32.55 26.19
CA LYS A 3 -49.62 -31.97 27.56
C LYS A 3 -48.74 -30.73 27.71
N LEU A 4 -47.64 -30.62 26.94
CA LEU A 4 -46.77 -29.44 26.94
C LEU A 4 -47.46 -28.25 26.24
N ALA A 5 -48.13 -28.52 25.11
CA ALA A 5 -48.96 -27.53 24.43
C ALA A 5 -50.10 -27.01 25.33
N HIS A 6 -50.69 -27.87 26.17
CA HIS A 6 -51.75 -27.46 27.07
C HIS A 6 -51.27 -26.59 28.25
N LEU A 7 -50.00 -26.73 28.66
CA LEU A 7 -49.36 -25.92 29.70
C LEU A 7 -49.01 -24.52 29.18
N VAL A 8 -48.51 -24.41 27.94
CA VAL A 8 -48.20 -23.13 27.28
C VAL A 8 -49.47 -22.27 27.09
N PHE A 9 -50.62 -22.90 26.81
CA PHE A 9 -51.90 -22.20 26.64
C PHE A 9 -52.56 -21.70 27.94
N LYS A 10 -52.05 -22.06 29.13
CA LYS A 10 -52.52 -21.54 30.43
C LYS A 10 -51.72 -20.35 30.95
N ILE A 11 -50.60 -20.00 30.31
CA ILE A 11 -49.84 -18.80 30.64
C ILE A 11 -50.75 -17.59 30.40
N LYS A 12 -51.00 -16.80 31.45
CA LYS A 12 -51.80 -15.57 31.32
C LYS A 12 -51.15 -14.72 30.21
N PRO A 13 -51.92 -14.13 29.27
CA PRO A 13 -51.37 -13.35 28.16
C PRO A 13 -50.39 -12.26 28.60
N PHE A 14 -50.56 -11.76 29.83
CA PHE A 14 -49.66 -10.82 30.49
C PHE A 14 -48.25 -11.38 30.75
N LEU A 15 -48.13 -12.64 31.18
CA LEU A 15 -46.83 -13.31 31.39
C LEU A 15 -46.10 -13.55 30.08
N LEU A 16 -46.82 -13.88 29.00
CA LEU A 16 -46.24 -14.00 27.67
C LEU A 16 -45.67 -12.65 27.21
N ILE A 17 -46.43 -11.56 27.38
CA ILE A 17 -46.01 -10.19 27.07
C ILE A 17 -44.77 -9.77 27.86
N ILE A 18 -44.73 -10.07 29.17
CA ILE A 18 -43.53 -9.82 29.99
C ILE A 18 -42.35 -10.63 29.46
N PHE A 19 -42.55 -11.91 29.12
CA PHE A 19 -41.50 -12.76 28.59
C PHE A 19 -40.95 -12.24 27.25
N ILE A 20 -41.82 -11.74 26.37
CA ILE A 20 -41.42 -11.11 25.11
C ILE A 20 -40.62 -9.83 25.35
N LEU A 21 -41.06 -8.98 26.28
CA LEU A 21 -40.33 -7.76 26.63
C LEU A 21 -38.95 -8.09 27.21
N LEU A 22 -38.87 -9.10 28.08
CA LEU A 22 -37.61 -9.59 28.63
C LEU A 22 -36.71 -10.19 27.54
N LEU A 23 -37.27 -10.96 26.61
CA LEU A 23 -36.54 -11.52 25.48
C LEU A 23 -36.00 -10.40 24.59
N LEU A 24 -36.79 -9.37 24.27
CA LEU A 24 -36.34 -8.23 23.47
C LEU A 24 -35.24 -7.42 24.20
N LEU A 25 -35.35 -7.24 25.52
CA LEU A 25 -34.29 -6.60 26.30
C LEU A 25 -33.01 -7.47 26.37
N ILE A 26 -33.14 -8.79 26.47
CA ILE A 26 -32.01 -9.72 26.41
C ILE A 26 -31.38 -9.71 25.02
N LEU A 27 -32.18 -9.73 23.95
CA LEU A 27 -31.69 -9.61 22.57
C LEU A 27 -30.98 -8.27 22.35
N SER A 28 -31.50 -7.18 22.90
CA SER A 28 -30.80 -5.89 22.88
C SER A 28 -29.45 -5.97 23.57
N TYR A 29 -29.38 -6.59 24.74
CA TYR A 29 -28.14 -6.73 25.50
C TYR A 29 -27.11 -7.63 24.79
N VAL A 30 -27.56 -8.78 24.27
CA VAL A 30 -26.70 -9.77 23.60
C VAL A 30 -26.16 -9.24 22.28
N TYR A 31 -27.01 -8.59 21.48
CA TYR A 31 -26.63 -8.09 20.15
C TYR A 31 -26.18 -6.62 20.16
N LYS A 32 -26.16 -5.97 21.32
CA LYS A 32 -25.89 -4.53 21.48
C LYS A 32 -26.70 -3.66 20.52
N ASP A 33 -27.96 -4.05 20.29
CA ASP A 33 -28.82 -3.46 19.26
C ASP A 33 -30.00 -2.70 19.89
N LEU A 34 -30.06 -1.40 19.58
CA LEU A 34 -31.08 -0.46 20.07
C LEU A 34 -32.46 -0.76 19.47
N PHE A 35 -32.53 -1.42 18.32
CA PHE A 35 -33.77 -1.82 17.67
C PHE A 35 -34.68 -2.62 18.62
N TYR A 36 -34.11 -3.59 19.33
CA TYR A 36 -34.90 -4.42 20.26
C TYR A 36 -35.39 -3.64 21.48
N VAL A 37 -34.66 -2.60 21.92
CA VAL A 37 -35.12 -1.66 22.97
C VAL A 37 -36.29 -0.84 22.48
N VAL A 38 -36.19 -0.27 21.27
CA VAL A 38 -37.27 0.53 20.66
C VAL A 38 -38.51 -0.33 20.47
N LEU A 39 -38.35 -1.57 20.03
CA LEU A 39 -39.46 -2.51 19.87
C LEU A 39 -40.12 -2.86 21.22
N ALA A 40 -39.32 -3.08 22.27
CA ALA A 40 -39.83 -3.29 23.62
C ALA A 40 -40.58 -2.05 24.14
N ALA A 41 -40.05 -0.85 23.92
CA ALA A 41 -40.68 0.41 24.30
C ALA A 41 -42.02 0.64 23.57
N LEU A 42 -42.09 0.35 22.27
CA LEU A 42 -43.33 0.44 21.48
C LEU A 42 -44.39 -0.53 22.00
N ILE A 43 -44.00 -1.76 22.37
CA ILE A 43 -44.91 -2.73 23.00
C ILE A 43 -45.43 -2.19 24.34
N ILE A 44 -44.57 -1.60 25.18
CA ILE A 44 -44.97 -1.00 26.46
C ILE A 44 -45.95 0.17 26.25
N ILE A 45 -45.64 1.09 25.33
CA ILE A 45 -46.49 2.24 24.99
C ILE A 45 -47.85 1.77 24.49
N PHE A 46 -47.87 0.76 23.61
CA PHE A 46 -49.11 0.17 23.12
C PHE A 46 -49.96 -0.44 24.24
N LEU A 47 -49.34 -1.13 25.21
CA LEU A 47 -50.04 -1.70 26.37
C LEU A 47 -50.63 -0.62 27.27
N LEU A 48 -49.89 0.48 27.49
CA LEU A 48 -50.35 1.64 28.25
C LEU A 48 -51.53 2.33 27.55
N LEU A 49 -51.41 2.61 26.24
CA LEU A 49 -52.49 3.16 25.42
C LEU A 49 -53.75 2.30 25.46
N LYS A 50 -53.60 0.98 25.35
CA LYS A 50 -54.73 0.05 25.45
C LYS A 50 -55.41 0.11 26.81
N LYS A 51 -54.65 0.25 27.90
CA LYS A 51 -55.18 0.40 29.27
C LYS A 51 -55.94 1.71 29.42
N VAL A 52 -55.38 2.82 28.96
CA VAL A 52 -56.02 4.16 28.98
C VAL A 52 -57.30 4.17 28.15
N LEU A 53 -57.28 3.65 26.92
CA LEU A 53 -58.47 3.53 26.06
C LEU A 53 -59.56 2.63 26.66
N SER A 54 -59.17 1.60 27.42
CA SER A 54 -60.13 0.73 28.12
C SER A 54 -60.81 1.43 29.29
N GLN A 55 -60.10 2.30 30.00
CA GLN A 55 -60.63 3.11 31.10
C GLN A 55 -61.53 4.25 30.59
N ALA A 56 -61.18 4.88 29.46
CA ALA A 56 -62.00 5.90 28.80
C ALA A 56 -63.40 5.39 28.39
N LYS A 57 -63.53 4.09 28.06
CA LYS A 57 -64.83 3.45 27.80
C LYS A 57 -65.68 3.25 29.05
N PHE A 58 -65.09 3.20 30.24
CA PHE A 58 -65.82 3.05 31.50
C PHE A 58 -66.55 4.34 31.91
N LEU A 59 -65.99 5.50 31.56
CA LEU A 59 -66.59 6.82 31.84
C LEU A 59 -67.85 7.13 31.00
N LYS A 60 -68.03 6.51 29.83
CA LYS A 60 -69.26 6.68 29.01
C LYS A 60 -70.46 5.83 29.45
N SER A 61 -70.37 5.11 30.57
CA SER A 61 -71.32 4.05 30.94
C SER A 61 -72.04 4.26 32.29
N LYS A 62 -72.32 5.50 32.75
CA LYS A 62 -73.25 5.73 33.88
C LYS A 62 -73.74 7.18 33.99
N LYS A 63 -74.89 7.48 33.35
CA LYS A 63 -75.97 8.33 33.89
C LYS A 63 -77.18 8.24 32.96
N LYS A 64 -78.11 7.32 33.27
CA LYS A 64 -79.50 7.38 32.76
C LYS A 64 -80.31 8.12 33.82
N ILE A 65 -80.54 9.41 33.59
CA ILE A 65 -81.58 10.17 34.28
C ILE A 65 -82.92 9.67 33.73
N LYS A 66 -83.84 9.26 34.62
CA LYS A 66 -85.20 8.83 34.26
C LYS A 66 -86.06 10.09 34.10
N GLU A 67 -86.41 10.44 32.86
CA GLU A 67 -87.50 11.39 32.57
C GLU A 67 -88.79 10.62 32.21
N LYS A 68 -89.90 11.03 32.84
CA LYS A 68 -91.28 10.59 32.55
C LYS A 68 -91.72 11.19 31.21
N LYS A 69 -92.19 10.35 30.29
CA LYS A 69 -92.81 10.77 29.02
C LYS A 69 -94.30 11.11 29.19
N PRO A 70 -94.81 12.20 28.60
CA PRO A 70 -96.20 12.30 28.18
C PRO A 70 -96.38 11.72 26.76
N LYS A 71 -97.61 11.25 26.49
CA LYS A 71 -98.05 10.72 25.19
C LYS A 71 -98.41 11.87 24.26
N ALA A 72 -97.90 11.85 23.03
CA ALA A 72 -98.46 12.58 21.90
C ALA A 72 -98.42 11.69 20.65
N LYS A 73 -99.51 11.72 19.87
CA LYS A 73 -99.74 10.98 18.63
C LYS A 73 -99.05 11.69 17.45
N SER A 74 -98.56 10.85 16.51
CA SER A 74 -98.33 11.03 15.06
C SER A 74 -97.74 12.36 14.58
N THR A 75 -96.64 12.38 13.81
CA THR A 75 -96.58 11.87 12.43
C THR A 75 -95.16 11.49 11.98
N ASP A 76 -95.10 10.65 10.94
CA ASP A 76 -93.94 10.09 10.25
C ASP A 76 -92.85 11.10 9.85
N ILE A 77 -91.59 10.79 10.18
CA ILE A 77 -90.45 10.85 9.24
C ILE A 77 -89.45 9.72 9.57
N ASN A 78 -89.06 9.03 8.51
CA ASN A 78 -88.25 7.82 8.40
C ASN A 78 -86.76 8.08 8.74
N PHE A 79 -86.21 7.49 9.81
CA PHE A 79 -84.75 7.44 10.05
C PHE A 79 -84.33 6.24 10.93
N GLU A 80 -84.76 5.02 10.59
CA GLU A 80 -84.32 3.79 11.29
C GLU A 80 -83.59 2.79 10.38
N LYS A 81 -82.50 3.22 9.72
CA LYS A 81 -81.58 2.29 9.04
C LYS A 81 -80.07 2.46 9.29
N THR A 82 -79.62 3.42 10.10
CA THR A 82 -78.18 3.65 10.31
C THR A 82 -77.65 3.40 11.73
N PHE A 83 -78.47 2.96 12.70
CA PHE A 83 -78.03 2.81 14.10
C PHE A 83 -77.98 1.38 14.67
N LYS A 84 -78.11 0.35 13.82
CA LYS A 84 -78.02 -1.07 14.24
C LYS A 84 -76.75 -1.82 13.80
N LEU A 85 -75.74 -1.13 13.27
CA LEU A 85 -74.45 -1.76 12.91
C LEU A 85 -73.33 -1.60 13.96
N SER A 86 -73.43 -0.67 14.92
CA SER A 86 -72.30 -0.35 15.83
C SER A 86 -72.30 -1.10 17.17
N LYS A 87 -73.36 -1.85 17.52
CA LYS A 87 -73.48 -2.52 18.84
C LYS A 87 -73.10 -4.01 18.89
N ARG A 88 -72.69 -4.62 17.77
CA ARG A 88 -72.26 -6.05 17.74
C ARG A 88 -70.75 -6.29 17.83
N LEU A 89 -69.92 -5.25 17.97
CA LEU A 89 -68.46 -5.37 18.00
C LEU A 89 -67.81 -5.39 19.40
N ILE A 90 -68.58 -5.33 20.50
CA ILE A 90 -68.02 -5.19 21.88
C ILE A 90 -68.31 -6.41 22.78
N LYS A 91 -68.35 -7.62 22.22
CA LYS A 91 -68.31 -8.85 23.03
C LYS A 91 -67.52 -9.95 22.31
N LYS A 92 -66.19 -9.99 22.53
CA LYS A 92 -65.36 -11.23 22.62
C LYS A 92 -63.86 -10.88 22.76
N PRO A 93 -63.32 -10.74 23.99
CA PRO A 93 -61.91 -10.40 24.23
C PRO A 93 -60.93 -11.54 23.87
N LYS A 94 -61.40 -12.78 23.65
CA LYS A 94 -60.56 -13.93 23.29
C LYS A 94 -59.97 -13.86 21.86
N LYS A 95 -60.54 -13.06 20.95
CA LYS A 95 -60.08 -12.96 19.54
C LYS A 95 -58.89 -12.01 19.34
N ILE A 96 -58.78 -10.99 20.17
CA ILE A 96 -57.66 -10.02 20.13
C ILE A 96 -56.37 -10.66 20.66
N VAL A 97 -56.49 -11.59 21.63
CA VAL A 97 -55.34 -12.31 22.18
C VAL A 97 -54.75 -13.28 21.16
N PHE A 98 -55.56 -14.06 20.44
CA PHE A 98 -55.07 -14.93 19.36
C PHE A 98 -54.43 -14.14 18.21
N PHE A 99 -54.98 -12.97 17.89
CA PHE A 99 -54.40 -12.05 16.90
C PHE A 99 -53.02 -11.53 17.35
N LEU A 100 -52.88 -11.13 18.62
CA LEU A 100 -51.61 -10.65 19.17
C LEU A 100 -50.56 -11.77 19.31
N VAL A 101 -50.97 -12.99 19.66
CA VAL A 101 -50.08 -14.16 19.73
C VAL A 101 -49.64 -14.59 18.32
N GLY A 102 -50.52 -14.53 17.32
CA GLY A 102 -50.16 -14.78 15.93
C GLY A 102 -49.18 -13.74 15.37
N LEU A 103 -49.43 -12.45 15.65
CA LEU A 103 -48.55 -11.35 15.26
C LEU A 103 -47.14 -11.52 15.86
N LEU A 104 -47.08 -11.95 17.12
CA LEU A 104 -45.83 -12.23 17.81
C LEU A 104 -45.06 -13.41 17.22
N VAL A 105 -45.73 -14.53 16.96
CA VAL A 105 -45.09 -15.72 16.40
C VAL A 105 -44.57 -15.44 14.99
N CYS A 106 -45.31 -14.69 14.17
CA CYS A 106 -44.84 -14.26 12.86
C CYS A 106 -43.65 -13.32 12.94
N LEU A 107 -43.64 -12.39 13.91
CA LEU A 107 -42.52 -11.47 14.12
C LEU A 107 -41.26 -12.21 14.63
N LEU A 108 -41.42 -13.20 15.52
CA LEU A 108 -40.33 -14.06 15.98
C LEU A 108 -39.78 -14.96 14.87
N VAL A 109 -40.63 -15.49 14.00
CA VAL A 109 -40.20 -16.31 12.84
C VAL A 109 -39.50 -15.45 11.79
N TYR A 110 -39.97 -14.23 11.53
CA TYR A 110 -39.30 -13.27 10.65
C TYR A 110 -37.92 -12.89 11.19
N LEU A 111 -37.82 -12.59 12.49
CA LEU A 111 -36.53 -12.30 13.16
C LEU A 111 -35.59 -13.51 13.13
N LEU A 112 -36.09 -14.73 13.34
CA LEU A 112 -35.29 -15.96 13.24
C LEU A 112 -34.74 -16.18 11.83
N ILE A 113 -35.56 -16.03 10.79
CA ILE A 113 -35.12 -16.19 9.39
C ILE A 113 -34.09 -15.13 8.99
N PHE A 114 -34.19 -13.92 9.55
CA PHE A 114 -33.28 -12.82 9.28
C PHE A 114 -31.93 -12.99 9.99
N VAL A 115 -31.93 -13.44 11.24
CA VAL A 115 -30.72 -13.70 12.03
C VAL A 115 -29.90 -14.86 11.45
N PHE A 116 -30.54 -15.87 10.83
CA PHE A 116 -29.82 -17.00 10.23
C PHE A 116 -29.24 -16.73 8.83
N LYS A 117 -29.47 -15.56 8.22
CA LYS A 117 -29.08 -15.28 6.82
C LYS A 117 -28.06 -14.15 6.64
N VAL A 118 -27.62 -13.53 7.73
CA VAL A 118 -26.59 -12.47 7.70
C VAL A 118 -25.34 -12.99 8.40
N GLY A 119 -24.70 -13.97 7.76
CA GLY A 119 -23.28 -14.25 7.94
C GLY A 119 -22.59 -13.82 6.65
N ASP A 120 -21.68 -12.85 6.78
CA ASP A 120 -20.72 -12.32 5.81
C ASP A 120 -21.05 -12.46 4.32
N ILE A 121 -21.35 -11.33 3.67
CA ILE A 121 -20.76 -10.91 2.38
C ILE A 121 -21.08 -9.41 2.25
N GLY A 122 -20.04 -8.59 2.21
CA GLY A 122 -20.14 -7.20 1.79
C GLY A 122 -19.94 -7.13 0.28
N ASP A 123 -21.02 -6.91 -0.47
CA ASP A 123 -20.95 -6.22 -1.75
C ASP A 123 -22.33 -5.83 -2.27
N PHE A 124 -22.38 -4.90 -3.24
CA PHE A 124 -23.59 -4.47 -3.97
C PHE A 124 -24.31 -5.63 -4.69
N SER A 125 -23.65 -6.79 -4.77
CA SER A 125 -24.25 -8.07 -5.10
C SER A 125 -25.42 -8.42 -4.18
N PHE A 126 -25.53 -7.91 -2.95
CA PHE A 126 -26.68 -8.25 -2.10
C PHE A 126 -28.03 -7.76 -2.63
N PHE A 127 -28.13 -6.62 -3.34
CA PHE A 127 -29.42 -6.19 -3.90
C PHE A 127 -29.72 -6.88 -5.22
N SER A 128 -28.70 -7.08 -6.06
CA SER A 128 -28.78 -7.91 -7.28
C SER A 128 -29.09 -9.37 -6.95
N ASP A 129 -28.45 -9.94 -5.94
CA ASP A 129 -28.63 -11.28 -5.41
C ASP A 129 -29.85 -11.36 -4.51
N THR A 130 -30.35 -10.30 -3.88
CA THR A 130 -31.66 -10.36 -3.21
C THR A 130 -32.76 -10.25 -4.24
N LEU A 131 -32.61 -9.48 -5.32
CA LEU A 131 -33.53 -9.47 -6.45
C LEU A 131 -33.44 -10.79 -7.23
N ASN A 132 -32.24 -11.31 -7.48
CA ASN A 132 -31.96 -12.58 -8.14
C ASN A 132 -32.25 -13.76 -7.22
N ASN A 133 -32.16 -13.64 -5.89
CA ASN A 133 -32.64 -14.65 -4.94
C ASN A 133 -34.14 -14.52 -4.72
N VAL A 134 -34.76 -13.36 -4.86
CA VAL A 134 -36.23 -13.25 -4.92
C VAL A 134 -36.70 -13.88 -6.22
N ILE A 135 -36.06 -13.58 -7.35
CA ILE A 135 -36.28 -14.20 -8.66
C ILE A 135 -35.91 -15.70 -8.62
N SER A 136 -34.89 -16.13 -7.88
CA SER A 136 -34.51 -17.55 -7.73
C SER A 136 -35.37 -18.27 -6.69
N ILE A 137 -35.93 -17.58 -5.70
CA ILE A 137 -37.04 -18.06 -4.86
C ILE A 137 -38.28 -18.25 -5.74
N PHE A 138 -38.45 -17.41 -6.78
CA PHE A 138 -39.46 -17.60 -7.82
C PHE A 138 -39.09 -18.71 -8.85
N GLN A 139 -37.81 -19.05 -9.03
CA GLN A 139 -37.35 -20.16 -9.89
C GLN A 139 -37.23 -21.50 -9.15
N ASN A 140 -37.12 -21.47 -7.82
CA ASN A 140 -37.17 -22.64 -6.94
C ASN A 140 -38.62 -23.11 -6.85
N LEU A 141 -39.05 -23.77 -7.92
CA LEU A 141 -40.35 -24.40 -8.10
C LEU A 141 -40.77 -25.25 -6.89
N TYR A 142 -39.83 -25.82 -6.13
CA TYR A 142 -40.12 -26.58 -4.91
C TYR A 142 -40.50 -25.70 -3.71
N LEU A 143 -39.99 -24.46 -3.57
CA LEU A 143 -40.36 -23.52 -2.51
C LEU A 143 -41.71 -22.87 -2.79
N ILE A 144 -41.98 -22.49 -4.05
CA ILE A 144 -43.33 -22.07 -4.47
C ILE A 144 -44.31 -23.23 -4.43
N ALA A 145 -43.90 -24.44 -4.83
CA ALA A 145 -44.76 -25.61 -4.74
C ALA A 145 -45.03 -25.98 -3.28
N SER A 146 -44.08 -25.83 -2.35
CA SER A 146 -44.29 -26.13 -0.92
C SER A 146 -45.04 -25.03 -0.18
N PHE A 147 -44.78 -23.74 -0.43
CA PHE A 147 -45.64 -22.65 0.05
C PHE A 147 -47.01 -22.70 -0.60
N GLY A 148 -47.09 -23.06 -1.88
CA GLY A 148 -48.31 -23.32 -2.62
C GLY A 148 -49.06 -24.52 -2.06
N LEU A 149 -48.39 -25.62 -1.68
CA LEU A 149 -49.00 -26.79 -1.04
C LEU A 149 -49.46 -26.47 0.37
N ILE A 150 -48.67 -25.73 1.15
CA ILE A 150 -49.04 -25.29 2.49
C ILE A 150 -50.22 -24.32 2.40
N PHE A 151 -50.20 -23.39 1.45
CA PHE A 151 -51.30 -22.47 1.18
C PHE A 151 -52.54 -23.21 0.68
N LEU A 152 -52.40 -24.23 -0.18
CA LEU A 152 -53.48 -25.05 -0.73
C LEU A 152 -54.06 -26.01 0.33
N VAL A 153 -53.23 -26.59 1.20
CA VAL A 153 -53.65 -27.38 2.37
C VAL A 153 -54.37 -26.48 3.38
N PHE A 154 -53.86 -25.27 3.63
CA PHE A 154 -54.58 -24.26 4.41
C PHE A 154 -55.88 -23.85 3.72
N LEU A 155 -55.89 -23.62 2.40
CA LEU A 155 -57.06 -23.21 1.64
C LEU A 155 -58.13 -24.31 1.65
N ILE A 156 -57.76 -25.59 1.43
CA ILE A 156 -58.66 -26.76 1.49
C ILE A 156 -59.21 -26.96 2.91
N TYR A 157 -58.36 -26.82 3.94
CA TYR A 157 -58.78 -26.86 5.34
C TYR A 157 -59.76 -25.72 5.68
N PHE A 158 -59.56 -24.54 5.09
CA PHE A 158 -60.40 -23.35 5.31
C PHE A 158 -61.67 -23.31 4.46
N ILE A 159 -61.67 -23.85 3.24
CA ILE A 159 -62.85 -24.03 2.38
C ILE A 159 -63.84 -25.01 3.04
N LYS A 160 -63.33 -25.99 3.82
CA LYS A 160 -64.16 -26.87 4.66
C LYS A 160 -64.74 -26.19 5.92
N GLN A 161 -64.25 -25.02 6.34
CA GLN A 161 -64.81 -24.26 7.45
C GLN A 161 -65.77 -23.15 6.98
N LYS A 162 -66.85 -22.91 7.73
CA LYS A 162 -67.84 -21.83 7.46
C LYS A 162 -67.17 -20.52 7.02
N SER A 163 -67.66 -19.89 5.94
CA SER A 163 -67.07 -18.70 5.27
C SER A 163 -66.64 -17.55 6.20
N SER A 164 -67.20 -17.47 7.41
CA SER A 164 -66.77 -16.58 8.47
C SER A 164 -65.31 -16.77 8.95
N VAL A 165 -64.62 -17.87 8.61
CA VAL A 165 -63.24 -18.16 9.03
C VAL A 165 -62.24 -17.74 7.95
N ILE A 166 -62.56 -17.96 6.66
CA ILE A 166 -61.80 -17.44 5.50
C ILE A 166 -61.67 -15.91 5.57
N SER A 167 -62.78 -15.21 5.83
CA SER A 167 -62.77 -13.76 6.02
C SER A 167 -61.80 -13.35 7.13
N LYS A 168 -61.72 -14.07 8.26
CA LYS A 168 -60.80 -13.73 9.36
C LYS A 168 -59.33 -13.96 9.01
N PHE A 169 -59.04 -14.94 8.17
CA PHE A 169 -57.67 -15.22 7.72
C PHE A 169 -57.21 -14.18 6.70
N ILE A 170 -58.07 -13.78 5.76
CA ILE A 170 -57.79 -12.66 4.86
C ILE A 170 -57.53 -11.38 5.66
N HIS A 171 -58.36 -11.09 6.67
CA HIS A 171 -58.10 -9.95 7.56
C HIS A 171 -56.78 -10.12 8.32
N PHE A 172 -56.42 -11.33 8.78
CA PHE A 172 -55.14 -11.57 9.44
C PHE A 172 -53.95 -11.31 8.51
N ILE A 173 -53.98 -11.79 7.26
CA ILE A 173 -52.93 -11.51 6.26
C ILE A 173 -52.87 -10.02 5.96
N ILE A 174 -54.01 -9.35 5.74
CA ILE A 174 -54.04 -7.90 5.50
C ILE A 174 -53.45 -7.15 6.70
N TYR A 175 -53.81 -7.51 7.93
CA TYR A 175 -53.26 -6.87 9.12
C TYR A 175 -51.77 -7.18 9.32
N LEU A 176 -51.31 -8.38 8.96
CA LEU A 176 -49.89 -8.73 8.98
C LEU A 176 -49.13 -7.88 7.97
N PHE A 177 -49.65 -7.75 6.75
CA PHE A 177 -49.06 -6.92 5.71
C PHE A 177 -49.00 -5.45 6.13
N ILE A 178 -50.09 -4.93 6.70
CA ILE A 178 -50.14 -3.57 7.27
C ILE A 178 -49.13 -3.41 8.42
N ALA A 179 -49.01 -4.40 9.31
CA ALA A 179 -48.07 -4.33 10.44
C ALA A 179 -46.61 -4.34 9.99
N VAL A 180 -46.26 -5.20 9.01
CA VAL A 180 -44.93 -5.24 8.40
C VAL A 180 -44.65 -3.95 7.65
N PHE A 181 -45.61 -3.44 6.89
CA PHE A 181 -45.49 -2.18 6.18
C PHE A 181 -45.30 -0.99 7.13
N ILE A 182 -46.05 -0.93 8.23
CA ILE A 182 -45.89 0.11 9.26
C ILE A 182 -44.52 -0.02 9.95
N ALA A 183 -44.07 -1.22 10.29
CA ALA A 183 -42.77 -1.43 10.93
C ALA A 183 -41.62 -1.02 10.00
N PHE A 184 -41.68 -1.42 8.72
CA PHE A 184 -40.73 -0.99 7.70
C PHE A 184 -40.72 0.53 7.56
N PHE A 185 -41.91 1.15 7.42
CA PHE A 185 -42.03 2.60 7.29
C PHE A 185 -41.45 3.32 8.50
N LEU A 186 -41.74 2.85 9.72
CA LEU A 186 -41.28 3.46 10.97
C LEU A 186 -39.77 3.35 11.15
N VAL A 187 -39.18 2.20 10.81
CA VAL A 187 -37.73 2.01 10.80
C VAL A 187 -37.07 2.92 9.76
N PHE A 188 -37.63 2.97 8.54
CA PHE A 188 -37.15 3.87 7.50
C PHE A 188 -37.25 5.34 7.91
N THR A 189 -38.36 5.77 8.53
CA THR A 189 -38.49 7.16 9.02
C THR A 189 -37.51 7.47 10.14
N LEU A 190 -37.30 6.55 11.08
CA LEU A 190 -36.32 6.73 12.15
C LEU A 190 -34.89 6.83 11.60
N THR A 191 -34.52 5.96 10.66
CA THR A 191 -33.19 6.02 10.02
C THR A 191 -33.03 7.31 9.22
N PHE A 192 -34.07 7.72 8.49
CA PHE A 192 -34.09 9.01 7.80
C PHE A 192 -33.86 10.18 8.76
N PHE A 193 -34.61 10.26 9.86
CA PHE A 193 -34.44 11.33 10.85
C PHE A 193 -33.08 11.26 11.55
N TYR A 194 -32.58 10.07 11.85
CA TYR A 194 -31.28 9.88 12.49
C TYR A 194 -30.12 10.29 11.57
N LYS A 195 -30.14 9.87 10.30
CA LYS A 195 -29.16 10.29 9.29
C LYS A 195 -29.10 11.81 9.20
N ASN A 196 -30.26 12.46 9.03
CA ASN A 196 -30.31 13.92 8.94
C ASN A 196 -29.91 14.59 10.27
N TYR A 197 -30.24 14.01 11.43
CA TYR A 197 -29.78 14.51 12.73
C TYR A 197 -28.25 14.45 12.89
N LEU A 198 -27.62 13.36 12.45
CA LEU A 198 -26.15 13.23 12.45
C LEU A 198 -25.50 14.26 11.54
N LEU A 199 -25.99 14.38 10.29
CA LEU A 199 -25.49 15.36 9.33
C LEU A 199 -25.69 16.81 9.82
N TRP A 200 -26.78 17.10 10.53
CA TRP A 200 -27.00 18.41 11.14
C TRP A 200 -25.98 18.75 12.24
N ARG A 201 -25.50 17.74 12.99
CA ARG A 201 -24.46 17.93 14.03
C ARG A 201 -23.05 17.92 13.49
N MET A 202 -22.85 17.42 12.27
CA MET A 202 -21.56 17.22 11.63
C MET A 202 -20.63 18.44 11.69
N PRO A 203 -21.06 19.68 11.37
CA PRO A 203 -20.17 20.85 11.40
C PRO A 203 -19.66 21.23 12.79
N SER A 204 -20.30 20.72 13.85
CA SER A 204 -19.94 20.95 15.25
C SER A 204 -19.25 19.76 15.91
N SER A 205 -18.94 18.70 15.15
CA SER A 205 -18.30 17.51 15.69
C SER A 205 -16.79 17.71 15.78
N ASN A 206 -16.21 17.40 16.95
CA ASN A 206 -14.76 17.35 17.12
C ASN A 206 -14.09 16.22 16.31
N SER A 207 -14.89 15.30 15.75
CA SER A 207 -14.40 14.20 14.91
C SER A 207 -14.03 14.63 13.49
N ILE A 208 -14.26 15.89 13.11
CA ILE A 208 -13.96 16.42 11.78
C ILE A 208 -12.97 17.56 11.94
N ILE A 209 -11.81 17.40 11.30
CA ILE A 209 -10.73 18.36 11.36
C ILE A 209 -10.40 18.78 9.94
N ILE A 210 -10.51 20.08 9.67
CA ILE A 210 -10.29 20.69 8.35
C ILE A 210 -9.00 21.52 8.29
N ASP A 211 -8.44 21.84 9.46
CA ASP A 211 -7.23 22.64 9.58
C ASP A 211 -6.00 21.74 9.45
N SER A 212 -5.10 22.06 8.52
CA SER A 212 -3.92 21.24 8.24
C SER A 212 -2.94 21.14 9.41
N ASP A 213 -2.83 22.13 10.30
CA ASP A 213 -2.01 22.03 11.52
C ASP A 213 -2.61 21.00 12.47
N LEU A 214 -3.92 21.10 12.71
CA LEU A 214 -4.62 20.17 13.59
C LEU A 214 -4.64 18.74 13.02
N ILE A 215 -4.80 18.57 11.70
CA ILE A 215 -4.68 17.26 11.05
C ILE A 215 -3.29 16.69 11.31
N ASN A 216 -2.23 17.50 11.10
CA ASN A 216 -0.86 17.05 11.33
C ASN A 216 -0.60 16.66 12.80
N GLU A 217 -1.16 17.41 13.74
CA GLU A 217 -1.10 17.08 15.17
C GLU A 217 -1.83 15.78 15.52
N GLU A 218 -2.96 15.49 14.89
CA GLU A 218 -3.66 14.22 15.09
C GLU A 218 -2.93 13.05 14.43
N LEU A 219 -2.38 13.21 13.22
CA LEU A 219 -1.56 12.17 12.59
C LEU A 219 -0.38 11.76 13.48
N ARG A 220 0.25 12.70 14.20
CA ARG A 220 1.33 12.41 15.16
C ARG A 220 0.91 11.51 16.32
N LYS A 221 -0.38 11.48 16.65
CA LYS A 221 -0.95 10.71 17.76
C LYS A 221 -1.51 9.35 17.31
N MET A 222 -1.56 9.10 16.00
CA MET A 222 -2.07 7.85 15.46
C MET A 222 -1.03 6.74 15.57
N ASP A 223 -1.49 5.52 15.84
CA ASP A 223 -0.66 4.32 15.81
C ASP A 223 -0.71 3.60 14.44
N LYS A 224 -1.59 4.06 13.54
CA LYS A 224 -1.83 3.45 12.23
C LYS A 224 -2.06 4.52 11.17
N PRO A 225 -1.69 4.25 9.91
CA PRO A 225 -1.95 5.20 8.83
C PRO A 225 -3.46 5.39 8.63
N PRO A 226 -3.90 6.61 8.29
CA PRO A 226 -5.29 6.87 7.96
C PRO A 226 -5.63 6.23 6.60
N THR A 227 -6.88 5.85 6.41
CA THR A 227 -7.39 5.52 5.07
C THR A 227 -7.48 6.81 4.25
N VAL A 228 -6.70 6.90 3.17
CA VAL A 228 -6.67 8.09 2.32
C VAL A 228 -7.70 7.96 1.19
N LEU A 229 -8.53 8.99 1.02
CA LEU A 229 -9.57 9.07 -0.01
C LEU A 229 -9.38 10.33 -0.85
N VAL A 230 -9.70 10.25 -2.15
CA VAL A 230 -9.68 11.41 -3.05
C VAL A 230 -11.08 11.66 -3.60
N SER A 231 -11.57 12.88 -3.40
CA SER A 231 -12.92 13.26 -3.78
C SER A 231 -12.95 13.96 -5.13
N PHE A 232 -13.70 13.42 -6.10
CA PHE A 232 -13.75 14.00 -7.47
C PHE A 232 -15.05 14.69 -7.85
N GLU A 233 -16.20 14.25 -7.35
CA GLU A 233 -17.48 14.68 -7.94
C GLU A 233 -18.51 15.21 -6.91
N ASP A 234 -18.41 14.86 -5.62
CA ASP A 234 -19.23 15.46 -4.55
C ASP A 234 -18.55 15.33 -3.17
N LEU A 235 -17.71 16.31 -2.84
CA LEU A 235 -17.01 16.37 -1.54
C LEU A 235 -17.99 16.32 -0.36
N GLY A 236 -19.15 16.95 -0.50
CA GLY A 236 -20.17 16.93 0.55
C GLY A 236 -20.65 15.51 0.81
N SER A 237 -20.98 14.78 -0.26
CA SER A 237 -21.38 13.37 -0.17
C SER A 237 -20.28 12.49 0.41
N GLU A 238 -19.02 12.66 0.02
CA GLU A 238 -17.90 11.85 0.54
C GLU A 238 -17.65 12.12 2.03
N ILE A 239 -17.64 13.39 2.45
CA ILE A 239 -17.55 13.77 3.87
C ILE A 239 -18.74 13.19 4.65
N HIS A 240 -19.95 13.26 4.09
CA HIS A 240 -21.14 12.67 4.72
C HIS A 240 -20.99 11.16 4.87
N HIS A 241 -20.53 10.48 3.83
CA HIS A 241 -20.33 9.04 3.84
C HIS A 241 -19.27 8.62 4.84
N ALA A 242 -18.13 9.30 4.87
CA ALA A 242 -17.04 9.08 5.82
C ALA A 242 -17.49 9.31 7.27
N TYR A 243 -18.14 10.44 7.55
CA TYR A 243 -18.66 10.77 8.87
C TYR A 243 -19.76 9.79 9.32
N LEU A 244 -20.71 9.46 8.45
CA LEU A 244 -21.74 8.48 8.78
C LEU A 244 -21.12 7.10 9.01
N ALA A 245 -20.13 6.69 8.20
CA ALA A 245 -19.42 5.43 8.39
C ALA A 245 -18.71 5.37 9.75
N SER A 246 -18.11 6.48 10.19
CA SER A 246 -17.42 6.55 11.48
C SER A 246 -18.38 6.52 12.67
N GLN A 247 -19.54 7.19 12.58
CA GLN A 247 -20.57 7.16 13.63
C GLN A 247 -21.33 5.83 13.69
N VAL A 248 -21.37 5.07 12.59
CA VAL A 248 -22.09 3.79 12.47
C VAL A 248 -21.24 2.60 12.95
N ALA A 249 -20.13 2.83 13.65
CA ALA A 249 -19.38 1.81 14.40
C ALA A 249 -20.23 1.01 15.43
N PHE A 250 -21.50 1.35 15.62
CA PHE A 250 -22.53 0.46 16.17
C PHE A 250 -22.89 -0.70 15.21
N GLY A 251 -21.96 -1.64 14.99
CA GLY A 251 -22.14 -3.08 14.68
C GLY A 251 -23.32 -3.64 13.84
N ASN A 252 -24.12 -2.85 13.13
CA ASN A 252 -25.39 -3.31 12.56
C ASN A 252 -25.43 -3.04 11.05
N SER A 253 -25.17 -4.07 10.24
CA SER A 253 -25.15 -3.99 8.77
C SER A 253 -26.46 -3.44 8.20
N TYR A 254 -27.58 -3.71 8.87
CA TYR A 254 -28.90 -3.22 8.50
C TYR A 254 -29.01 -1.69 8.59
N PHE A 255 -28.42 -1.09 9.64
CA PHE A 255 -28.44 0.36 9.80
C PHE A 255 -27.56 1.05 8.75
N LYS A 256 -26.36 0.49 8.50
CA LYS A 256 -25.46 0.93 7.42
C LYS A 256 -26.16 0.93 6.05
N ASN A 257 -26.89 -0.13 5.74
CA ASN A 257 -27.63 -0.28 4.48
C ASN A 257 -28.87 0.62 4.37
N LEU A 258 -29.56 0.91 5.48
CA LEU A 258 -30.67 1.84 5.47
C LEU A 258 -30.21 3.30 5.38
N VAL A 259 -29.10 3.65 6.03
CA VAL A 259 -28.51 4.99 5.98
C VAL A 259 -28.03 5.32 4.56
N SER A 260 -27.46 4.36 3.83
CA SER A 260 -27.02 4.57 2.44
C SER A 260 -28.17 4.82 1.47
N ILE A 261 -29.32 4.16 1.63
CA ILE A 261 -30.50 4.36 0.76
C ILE A 261 -31.45 5.49 1.20
N SER A 262 -31.29 6.00 2.43
CA SER A 262 -32.17 7.04 2.95
C SER A 262 -31.87 8.39 2.29
N PRO A 263 -32.88 9.12 1.77
CA PRO A 263 -32.65 10.43 1.18
C PRO A 263 -32.09 11.42 2.22
N THR A 264 -31.22 12.30 1.76
CA THR A 264 -30.73 13.47 2.52
C THR A 264 -31.59 14.68 2.17
N PHE A 265 -32.04 15.41 3.19
CA PHE A 265 -32.81 16.64 3.02
C PHE A 265 -32.05 17.88 3.49
N ILE A 266 -31.00 17.67 4.28
CA ILE A 266 -30.15 18.73 4.78
C ILE A 266 -29.01 18.91 3.78
N GLU A 267 -29.07 19.99 3.02
CA GLU A 267 -27.89 20.60 2.43
C GLU A 267 -27.05 21.11 3.61
N THR A 268 -26.01 20.37 3.99
CA THR A 268 -25.05 20.91 4.95
C THR A 268 -24.20 21.94 4.22
N ASP A 269 -24.25 23.16 4.72
CA ASP A 269 -23.54 24.32 4.20
C ASP A 269 -22.05 24.05 3.93
N THR A 270 -21.64 24.43 2.71
CA THR A 270 -20.44 25.19 2.25
C THR A 270 -19.13 25.24 3.05
N THR A 271 -19.14 24.96 4.35
CA THR A 271 -17.99 25.01 5.27
C THR A 271 -16.80 24.12 4.89
N PHE A 272 -17.02 23.09 4.08
CA PHE A 272 -15.95 22.20 3.60
C PHE A 272 -15.45 22.53 2.19
N ALA A 273 -16.09 23.46 1.47
CA ALA A 273 -15.79 23.74 0.08
C ALA A 273 -14.37 24.31 -0.14
N GLU A 274 -13.80 24.97 0.89
CA GLU A 274 -12.45 25.53 0.86
C GLU A 274 -11.41 24.64 1.56
N ALA A 275 -11.82 23.51 2.14
CA ALA A 275 -10.90 22.62 2.84
C ALA A 275 -9.94 21.95 1.84
N LYS A 276 -8.64 21.99 2.15
CA LYS A 276 -7.59 21.35 1.34
C LYS A 276 -7.34 19.89 1.74
N ALA A 277 -7.65 19.56 2.99
CA ALA A 277 -7.70 18.21 3.52
C ALA A 277 -8.75 18.15 4.64
N VAL A 278 -9.35 16.99 4.84
CA VAL A 278 -10.32 16.75 5.91
C VAL A 278 -10.01 15.41 6.57
N LEU A 279 -9.75 15.42 7.88
CA LEU A 279 -9.60 14.22 8.67
C LEU A 279 -10.91 13.93 9.43
N ILE A 280 -11.44 12.72 9.25
CA ILE A 280 -12.66 12.23 9.91
C ILE A 280 -12.33 10.92 10.61
N GLU A 281 -12.11 10.98 11.94
CA GLU A 281 -11.54 9.87 12.72
C GLU A 281 -10.23 9.38 12.05
N ASN A 282 -10.24 8.24 11.37
CA ASN A 282 -9.08 7.65 10.67
C ASN A 282 -9.16 7.79 9.14
N GLN A 283 -10.04 8.61 8.59
CA GLN A 283 -10.18 8.83 7.14
C GLN A 283 -9.65 10.20 6.76
N LEU A 284 -8.60 10.25 5.95
CA LEU A 284 -8.01 11.48 5.45
C LEU A 284 -8.47 11.69 4.00
N ILE A 285 -9.28 12.71 3.79
CA ILE A 285 -9.86 13.05 2.49
C ILE A 285 -9.12 14.24 1.93
N PHE A 286 -8.64 14.15 0.69
CA PHE A 286 -8.11 15.28 -0.06
C PHE A 286 -9.14 15.72 -1.11
N PRO A 287 -9.85 16.85 -0.89
CA PRO A 287 -10.80 17.38 -1.86
C PRO A 287 -10.12 17.86 -3.13
N LYS A 288 -8.92 18.40 -2.97
CA LYS A 288 -8.02 18.79 -4.04
C LYS A 288 -6.60 18.61 -3.53
N ILE A 289 -5.75 18.02 -4.37
CA ILE A 289 -4.31 17.91 -4.11
C ILE A 289 -3.72 19.33 -4.08
N ASP A 290 -3.27 19.75 -2.90
CA ASP A 290 -2.64 21.04 -2.63
C ASP A 290 -1.22 20.82 -2.12
N LYS A 291 -0.25 21.43 -2.79
CA LYS A 291 1.18 21.23 -2.53
C LYS A 291 1.53 21.47 -1.05
N ASP A 292 1.17 22.63 -0.50
CA ASP A 292 1.56 23.03 0.87
C ASP A 292 0.94 22.10 1.92
N THR A 293 -0.32 21.69 1.69
CA THR A 293 -1.02 20.78 2.60
C THR A 293 -0.39 19.40 2.58
N ILE A 294 -0.10 18.86 1.38
CA ILE A 294 0.53 17.55 1.25
C ILE A 294 1.94 17.57 1.85
N GLU A 295 2.76 18.54 1.47
CA GLU A 295 4.13 18.71 2.00
C GLU A 295 4.16 18.70 3.53
N LYS A 296 3.19 19.38 4.17
CA LYS A 296 3.05 19.45 5.62
C LYS A 296 2.64 18.14 6.28
N LEU A 297 1.76 17.37 5.65
CA LEU A 297 1.23 16.10 6.19
C LEU A 297 2.16 14.92 5.92
N SER A 298 2.95 14.98 4.84
CA SER A 298 3.79 13.89 4.35
C SER A 298 4.79 13.31 5.36
N PRO A 299 5.49 14.09 6.21
CA PRO A 299 6.39 13.51 7.19
C PRO A 299 5.71 12.52 8.14
N ASN A 300 4.51 12.86 8.63
CA ASN A 300 3.75 11.99 9.53
C ASN A 300 3.05 10.86 8.78
N LEU A 301 2.52 11.13 7.59
CA LEU A 301 1.94 10.07 6.75
C LEU A 301 2.97 9.00 6.42
N GLY A 302 4.14 9.38 5.88
CA GLY A 302 5.23 8.46 5.56
C GLY A 302 5.68 7.65 6.78
N LYS A 303 5.81 8.30 7.94
CA LYS A 303 6.12 7.61 9.21
C LYS A 303 5.09 6.52 9.52
N LEU A 304 3.80 6.85 9.47
CA LEU A 304 2.72 5.92 9.82
C LEU A 304 2.68 4.70 8.88
N TYR A 305 2.92 4.90 7.57
CA TYR A 305 2.99 3.79 6.62
C TYR A 305 4.24 2.92 6.86
N VAL A 306 5.41 3.51 7.13
CA VAL A 306 6.59 2.71 7.45
C VAL A 306 6.42 1.96 8.78
N GLN A 307 5.81 2.59 9.79
CA GLN A 307 5.50 1.98 11.10
C GLN A 307 4.45 0.86 11.02
N SER A 308 3.57 0.86 10.02
CA SER A 308 2.61 -0.24 9.85
C SER A 308 3.30 -1.54 9.45
N TYR A 309 4.50 -1.44 8.86
CA TYR A 309 5.27 -2.59 8.37
C TYR A 309 6.52 -2.91 9.22
N LEU A 310 7.25 -1.90 9.69
CA LEU A 310 8.47 -2.07 10.51
C LEU A 310 8.20 -1.88 12.01
N GLU A 311 9.01 -2.55 12.84
CA GLU A 311 9.00 -2.29 14.29
C GLU A 311 9.46 -0.85 14.60
N ASP A 312 8.83 -0.22 15.59
CA ASP A 312 9.09 1.18 16.00
C ASP A 312 10.58 1.50 16.23
N LYS A 313 11.37 0.54 16.70
CA LYS A 313 12.80 0.73 16.98
C LYS A 313 13.64 1.03 15.72
N TYR A 314 13.12 0.71 14.54
CA TYR A 314 13.78 0.97 13.26
C TYR A 314 13.31 2.27 12.60
N VAL A 315 12.18 2.83 13.05
CA VAL A 315 11.63 4.04 12.45
C VAL A 315 12.29 5.27 13.06
N LYS A 316 12.84 6.11 12.19
CA LYS A 316 13.55 7.33 12.56
C LYS A 316 12.60 8.48 12.90
N GLU A 317 13.19 9.60 13.33
CA GLU A 317 12.47 10.87 13.50
C GLU A 317 11.94 11.39 12.15
N LEU A 318 11.13 12.45 12.19
CA LEU A 318 10.47 12.95 10.98
C LEU A 318 11.48 13.63 10.04
N PRO A 319 11.57 13.21 8.76
CA PRO A 319 12.36 13.91 7.76
C PRO A 319 11.65 15.20 7.30
N THR A 320 12.41 16.08 6.67
CA THR A 320 11.89 17.20 5.89
C THR A 320 11.44 16.68 4.53
N VAL A 321 10.13 16.75 4.26
CA VAL A 321 9.58 16.43 2.94
C VAL A 321 9.37 17.73 2.18
N THR A 322 9.85 17.81 0.95
CA THR A 322 9.60 18.92 0.01
C THR A 322 8.87 18.42 -1.22
N VAL A 323 7.78 19.07 -1.60
CA VAL A 323 7.01 18.70 -2.78
C VAL A 323 7.39 19.63 -3.93
N LEU A 324 7.88 19.08 -5.03
CA LEU A 324 8.31 19.83 -6.20
C LEU A 324 7.28 19.69 -7.34
N GLY A 325 7.24 20.68 -8.24
CA GLY A 325 6.59 20.46 -9.54
C GLY A 325 7.46 19.53 -10.39
N ARG A 326 6.87 18.81 -11.34
CA ARG A 326 7.61 17.88 -12.23
C ARG A 326 8.85 18.54 -12.85
N GLN A 327 8.71 19.76 -13.39
CA GLN A 327 9.81 20.43 -14.08
C GLN A 327 10.92 20.89 -13.13
N ASP A 328 10.57 21.28 -11.90
CA ASP A 328 11.56 21.63 -10.87
C ASP A 328 12.33 20.38 -10.44
N TYR A 329 11.63 19.25 -10.29
CA TYR A 329 12.24 17.96 -9.99
C TYR A 329 13.17 17.49 -11.11
N LEU A 330 12.76 17.56 -12.38
CA LEU A 330 13.60 17.18 -13.52
C LEU A 330 14.83 18.07 -13.64
N SER A 331 14.68 19.39 -13.42
CA SER A 331 15.82 20.31 -13.38
C SER A 331 16.79 19.93 -12.26
N TYR A 332 16.26 19.67 -11.06
CA TYR A 332 17.07 19.25 -9.92
C TYR A 332 17.86 17.97 -10.18
N ARG A 333 17.21 16.95 -10.77
CA ARG A 333 17.85 15.70 -11.17
C ARG A 333 18.94 15.92 -12.22
N ALA A 334 18.69 16.77 -13.21
CA ALA A 334 19.69 17.10 -14.22
C ALA A 334 20.93 17.75 -13.61
N ASP A 335 20.75 18.65 -12.64
CA ASP A 335 21.86 19.29 -11.91
C ASP A 335 22.68 18.25 -11.12
N MET A 336 22.01 17.34 -10.39
CA MET A 336 22.71 16.24 -9.69
C MET A 336 23.50 15.34 -10.64
N ILE A 337 22.93 15.00 -11.79
CA ILE A 337 23.62 14.18 -12.80
C ILE A 337 24.83 14.95 -13.34
N ASN A 338 24.71 16.26 -13.59
CA ASN A 338 25.84 17.08 -14.01
C ASN A 338 26.96 17.09 -12.96
N ASP A 339 26.62 17.23 -11.68
CA ASP A 339 27.60 17.21 -10.59
C ASP A 339 28.33 15.85 -10.51
N GLN A 340 27.61 14.74 -10.65
CA GLN A 340 28.20 13.40 -10.71
C GLN A 340 29.13 13.21 -11.91
N VAL A 341 28.71 13.69 -13.09
CA VAL A 341 29.53 13.64 -14.31
C VAL A 341 30.81 14.46 -14.12
N LEU A 342 30.72 15.66 -13.56
CA LEU A 342 31.88 16.51 -13.28
C LEU A 342 32.87 15.83 -12.33
N GLU A 343 32.40 15.18 -11.26
CA GLU A 343 33.27 14.44 -10.35
C GLU A 343 34.01 13.29 -11.07
N LEU A 344 33.31 12.53 -11.91
CA LEU A 344 33.91 11.48 -12.72
C LEU A 344 34.90 12.01 -13.75
N GLU A 345 34.60 13.13 -14.41
CA GLU A 345 35.51 13.80 -15.34
C GLU A 345 36.79 14.28 -14.64
N GLU A 346 36.71 14.77 -13.40
CA GLU A 346 37.88 15.12 -12.60
C GLU A 346 38.76 13.90 -12.28
N ILE A 347 38.15 12.75 -12.00
CA ILE A 347 38.88 11.49 -11.79
C ILE A 347 39.53 11.03 -13.10
N SER A 348 38.79 11.04 -14.21
CA SER A 348 39.32 10.72 -15.54
C SER A 348 40.49 11.63 -15.93
N ALA A 349 40.41 12.92 -15.63
CA ALA A 349 41.52 13.86 -15.88
C ALA A 349 42.78 13.51 -15.07
N LYS A 350 42.63 13.09 -13.80
CA LYS A 350 43.75 12.61 -12.97
C LYS A 350 44.35 11.32 -13.55
N LEU A 351 43.53 10.33 -13.90
CA LEU A 351 43.99 9.08 -14.53
C LEU A 351 44.71 9.34 -15.85
N GLN A 352 44.20 10.26 -16.67
CA GLN A 352 44.85 10.66 -17.92
C GLN A 352 46.21 11.32 -17.69
N SER A 353 46.35 12.11 -16.62
CA SER A 353 47.65 12.69 -16.21
C SER A 353 48.64 11.61 -15.78
N GLU A 354 48.21 10.64 -14.97
CA GLU A 354 49.05 9.50 -14.56
C GLU A 354 49.49 8.67 -15.77
N LEU A 355 48.57 8.35 -16.69
CA LEU A 355 48.86 7.64 -17.93
C LEU A 355 49.92 8.37 -18.78
N ASN A 356 49.80 9.69 -18.92
CA ASN A 356 50.79 10.52 -19.62
C ASN A 356 52.16 10.50 -18.91
N GLY A 357 52.17 10.49 -17.58
CA GLY A 357 53.39 10.34 -16.77
C GLY A 357 54.10 9.01 -17.04
N VAL A 358 53.35 7.91 -17.05
CA VAL A 358 53.86 6.57 -17.35
C VAL A 358 54.42 6.48 -18.78
N TYR A 359 53.73 7.04 -19.78
CA TYR A 359 54.30 7.14 -21.14
C TYR A 359 55.58 7.99 -21.18
N GLY A 360 55.66 9.05 -20.37
CA GLY A 360 56.87 9.84 -20.18
C GLY A 360 58.05 8.99 -19.68
N MET A 361 57.82 8.15 -18.67
CA MET A 361 58.81 7.23 -18.12
C MET A 361 59.32 6.22 -19.16
N ILE A 362 58.40 5.64 -19.97
CA ILE A 362 58.77 4.73 -21.06
C ILE A 362 59.69 5.43 -22.05
N ASN A 363 59.32 6.63 -22.51
CA ASN A 363 60.11 7.40 -23.48
C ASN A 363 61.48 7.84 -22.92
N GLU A 364 61.59 8.10 -21.62
CA GLU A 364 62.87 8.40 -20.97
C GLU A 364 63.76 7.14 -20.88
N ALA A 365 63.19 6.01 -20.48
CA ALA A 365 63.91 4.74 -20.41
C ALA A 365 64.40 4.29 -21.79
N GLU A 366 63.58 4.39 -22.84
CA GLU A 366 63.96 4.05 -24.22
C GLU A 366 65.10 4.94 -24.75
N ARG A 367 65.09 6.24 -24.41
CA ARG A 367 66.21 7.16 -24.71
C ARG A 367 67.47 6.78 -23.97
N ALA A 368 67.35 6.45 -22.68
CA ALA A 368 68.49 6.03 -21.87
C ALA A 368 69.09 4.71 -22.36
N ILE A 369 68.26 3.73 -22.78
CA ILE A 369 68.73 2.49 -23.43
C ILE A 369 69.52 2.82 -24.68
N SER A 370 68.96 3.64 -25.58
CA SER A 370 69.65 4.05 -26.82
C SER A 370 71.02 4.71 -26.56
N GLN A 371 71.12 5.51 -25.49
CA GLN A 371 72.37 6.13 -25.07
C GLN A 371 73.38 5.12 -24.50
N ASN A 372 72.94 4.17 -23.68
CA ASN A 372 73.79 3.09 -23.19
C ASN A 372 74.29 2.19 -24.34
N GLU A 373 73.44 1.87 -25.32
CA GLU A 373 73.83 1.13 -26.52
C GLU A 373 74.91 1.86 -27.32
N TYR A 374 74.80 3.18 -27.47
CA TYR A 374 75.84 4.00 -28.07
C TYR A 374 77.15 3.94 -27.27
N TYR A 375 77.10 4.06 -25.94
CA TYR A 375 78.30 3.99 -25.10
C TYR A 375 78.94 2.60 -25.08
N ILE A 376 78.16 1.52 -25.21
CA ILE A 376 78.69 0.16 -25.38
C ILE A 376 79.53 0.08 -26.66
N GLN A 377 79.06 0.66 -27.77
CA GLN A 377 79.81 0.68 -29.03
C GLN A 377 81.11 1.47 -28.89
N GLU A 378 81.04 2.68 -28.31
CA GLU A 378 82.22 3.51 -28.08
C GLU A 378 83.24 2.82 -27.15
N ALA A 379 82.78 2.28 -26.02
CA ALA A 379 83.62 1.57 -25.06
C ALA A 379 84.25 0.31 -25.67
N THR A 380 83.54 -0.40 -26.55
CA THR A 380 84.07 -1.58 -27.25
C THR A 380 85.21 -1.20 -28.21
N LEU A 381 85.06 -0.08 -28.93
CA LEU A 381 86.10 0.45 -29.81
C LEU A 381 87.33 0.89 -28.99
N ARG A 382 87.12 1.62 -27.88
CA ARG A 382 88.20 2.05 -26.98
C ARG A 382 88.92 0.87 -26.35
N ARG A 383 88.19 -0.13 -25.83
CA ARG A 383 88.75 -1.37 -25.29
C ARG A 383 89.72 -2.02 -26.27
N THR A 384 89.30 -2.16 -27.53
CA THR A 384 90.10 -2.81 -28.57
C THR A 384 91.33 -1.96 -28.90
N SER A 385 91.14 -0.65 -29.12
CA SER A 385 92.24 0.28 -29.43
C SER A 385 93.28 0.37 -28.32
N ASP A 386 92.85 0.49 -27.07
CA ASP A 386 93.72 0.63 -25.90
C ASP A 386 94.48 -0.68 -25.62
N TYR A 387 93.81 -1.83 -25.79
CA TYR A 387 94.45 -3.13 -25.69
C TYR A 387 95.49 -3.34 -26.78
N ASP A 388 95.16 -3.07 -28.04
CA ASP A 388 96.08 -3.20 -29.17
C ASP A 388 97.29 -2.27 -29.02
N TYR A 389 97.06 -1.03 -28.58
CA TYR A 389 98.14 -0.10 -28.23
C TYR A 389 99.00 -0.66 -27.09
N CYS A 390 98.39 -1.19 -26.03
CA CYS A 390 99.13 -1.80 -24.91
C CYS A 390 100.00 -2.98 -25.35
N MET A 391 99.48 -3.83 -26.25
CA MET A 391 100.18 -5.00 -26.78
C MET A 391 101.34 -4.62 -27.72
N THR A 392 101.21 -3.51 -28.45
CA THR A 392 102.17 -3.09 -29.48
C THR A 392 103.12 -1.97 -29.04
N ALA A 393 102.86 -1.32 -27.90
CA ALA A 393 103.76 -0.31 -27.34
C ALA A 393 105.06 -0.95 -26.88
N GLY A 394 106.18 -0.45 -27.40
CA GLY A 394 107.51 -0.97 -27.12
C GLY A 394 108.56 -0.30 -27.99
N TYR A 395 109.79 -0.77 -27.90
CA TYR A 395 110.89 -0.31 -28.76
C TYR A 395 111.71 -1.49 -29.25
N TYR A 396 112.28 -1.33 -30.45
CA TYR A 396 113.17 -2.32 -31.03
C TYR A 396 114.61 -2.03 -30.61
N SER A 397 115.27 -3.00 -29.99
CA SER A 397 116.69 -2.85 -29.62
C SER A 397 117.57 -3.11 -30.83
N TYR A 398 118.19 -2.05 -31.36
CA TYR A 398 119.08 -2.14 -32.52
C TYR A 398 120.23 -3.14 -32.33
N TYR A 399 120.75 -3.27 -31.10
CA TYR A 399 121.89 -4.14 -30.80
C TYR A 399 121.52 -5.61 -30.59
N LEU A 400 120.26 -5.92 -30.28
CA LEU A 400 119.81 -7.27 -29.93
C LEU A 400 118.84 -7.86 -30.96
N GLU A 401 118.38 -7.08 -31.94
CA GLU A 401 117.38 -7.50 -32.93
C GLU A 401 116.08 -8.08 -32.31
N VAL A 402 115.74 -7.65 -31.08
CA VAL A 402 114.54 -8.07 -30.35
C VAL A 402 113.68 -6.85 -30.02
N PHE A 403 112.36 -7.02 -30.15
CA PHE A 403 111.37 -6.04 -29.71
C PHE A 403 111.09 -6.19 -28.21
N TYR A 404 111.25 -5.10 -27.46
CA TYR A 404 110.93 -5.04 -26.03
C TYR A 404 109.60 -4.32 -25.85
N ARG A 405 108.59 -5.03 -25.33
CA ARG A 405 107.29 -4.45 -24.99
C ARG A 405 107.40 -3.57 -23.74
N THR A 406 106.70 -2.44 -23.77
CA THR A 406 106.59 -1.50 -22.65
C THR A 406 105.73 -2.05 -21.53
N TYR A 407 104.64 -2.76 -21.87
CA TYR A 407 103.67 -3.28 -20.91
C TYR A 407 103.67 -4.81 -20.88
N SER A 408 103.42 -5.38 -19.70
CA SER A 408 103.25 -6.82 -19.52
C SER A 408 101.88 -7.29 -20.03
N ASP A 409 101.74 -8.59 -20.32
CA ASP A 409 100.45 -9.19 -20.66
C ASP A 409 99.40 -8.95 -19.57
N SER A 410 99.78 -9.09 -18.30
CA SER A 410 98.88 -8.84 -17.17
C SER A 410 98.39 -7.39 -17.10
N THR A 411 99.20 -6.42 -17.53
CA THR A 411 98.81 -5.01 -17.57
C THR A 411 97.77 -4.79 -18.66
N CYS A 412 98.01 -5.32 -19.87
CA CYS A 412 97.07 -5.18 -20.98
C CYS A 412 95.76 -5.92 -20.72
N GLU A 413 95.81 -7.10 -20.08
CA GLU A 413 94.62 -7.84 -19.67
C GLU A 413 93.83 -7.10 -18.58
N SER A 414 94.50 -6.40 -17.67
CA SER A 414 93.83 -5.51 -16.70
C SER A 414 93.07 -4.37 -17.38
N GLU A 415 93.66 -3.70 -18.38
CA GLU A 415 92.99 -2.64 -19.16
C GLU A 415 91.77 -3.21 -19.92
N TRP A 416 91.92 -4.39 -20.53
CA TRP A 416 90.80 -5.09 -21.18
C TRP A 416 89.65 -5.36 -20.20
N ASN A 417 89.98 -5.83 -19.00
CA ASN A 417 89.01 -6.17 -17.97
C ASN A 417 88.31 -4.93 -17.40
N GLN A 418 89.01 -3.79 -17.27
CA GLN A 418 88.39 -2.52 -16.85
C GLN A 418 87.32 -2.07 -17.83
N TRP A 419 87.65 -2.02 -19.13
CA TRP A 419 86.66 -1.68 -20.15
C TRP A 419 85.52 -2.70 -20.25
N SER A 420 85.82 -3.99 -20.04
CA SER A 420 84.78 -5.02 -20.01
C SER A 420 83.82 -4.85 -18.84
N ALA A 421 84.29 -4.40 -17.68
CA ALA A 421 83.45 -4.06 -16.54
C ALA A 421 82.55 -2.84 -16.83
N ILE A 422 83.09 -1.79 -17.48
CA ILE A 422 82.29 -0.62 -17.91
C ILE A 422 81.19 -1.02 -18.90
N ILE A 423 81.52 -1.87 -19.88
CA ILE A 423 80.54 -2.39 -20.84
C ILE A 423 79.45 -3.20 -20.12
N GLN A 424 79.83 -4.01 -19.11
CA GLN A 424 78.87 -4.77 -18.33
C GLN A 424 77.93 -3.86 -17.52
N GLU A 425 78.45 -2.77 -16.93
CA GLU A 425 77.61 -1.77 -16.23
C GLU A 425 76.54 -1.18 -17.16
N TYR A 426 76.88 -0.89 -18.42
CA TYR A 426 75.89 -0.43 -19.40
C TYR A 426 74.85 -1.50 -19.74
N TYR A 427 75.23 -2.78 -19.82
CA TYR A 427 74.27 -3.87 -19.99
C TYR A 427 73.33 -4.00 -18.79
N ASP A 428 73.86 -3.96 -17.58
CA ASP A 428 73.07 -4.05 -16.34
C ASP A 428 72.08 -2.86 -16.25
N ASN A 429 72.52 -1.66 -16.65
CA ASN A 429 71.63 -0.49 -16.74
C ASN A 429 70.51 -0.70 -17.77
N ILE A 430 70.80 -1.25 -18.95
CA ILE A 430 69.78 -1.58 -19.97
C ILE A 430 68.77 -2.59 -19.42
N ASP A 431 69.22 -3.64 -18.73
CA ASP A 431 68.33 -4.63 -18.13
C ASP A 431 67.41 -4.03 -17.07
N SER A 432 67.94 -3.16 -16.20
CA SER A 432 67.13 -2.42 -15.24
C SER A 432 66.11 -1.50 -15.91
N LEU A 433 66.49 -0.81 -16.99
CA LEU A 433 65.58 0.07 -17.75
C LEU A 433 64.48 -0.74 -18.46
N ASN A 434 64.80 -1.92 -19.00
CA ASN A 434 63.82 -2.83 -19.58
C ASN A 434 62.78 -3.31 -18.56
N GLN A 435 63.18 -3.58 -17.31
CA GLN A 435 62.25 -3.89 -16.24
C GLN A 435 61.31 -2.71 -15.92
N THR A 436 61.86 -1.50 -15.87
CA THR A 436 61.06 -0.26 -15.70
C THR A 436 60.04 -0.10 -16.83
N ILE A 437 60.44 -0.33 -18.09
CA ILE A 437 59.52 -0.29 -19.24
C ILE A 437 58.42 -1.35 -19.12
N ALA A 438 58.77 -2.58 -18.71
CA ALA A 438 57.80 -3.66 -18.55
C ALA A 438 56.73 -3.32 -17.49
N TRP A 439 57.15 -2.83 -16.32
CA TRP A 439 56.25 -2.35 -15.27
C TRP A 439 55.39 -1.18 -15.77
N ALA A 440 56.00 -0.16 -16.37
CA ALA A 440 55.29 1.01 -16.88
C ALA A 440 54.24 0.63 -17.95
N ARG A 441 54.51 -0.35 -18.81
CA ARG A 441 53.53 -0.84 -19.78
C ARG A 441 52.32 -1.52 -19.14
N GLN A 442 52.50 -2.19 -18.01
CA GLN A 442 51.39 -2.78 -17.24
C GLN A 442 50.52 -1.69 -16.61
N GLU A 443 51.14 -0.70 -15.96
CA GLU A 443 50.42 0.45 -15.39
C GLU A 443 49.68 1.25 -16.46
N ALA A 444 50.30 1.49 -17.62
CA ALA A 444 49.65 2.18 -18.74
C ALA A 444 48.44 1.40 -19.27
N ALA A 445 48.50 0.06 -19.30
CA ALA A 445 47.37 -0.77 -19.69
C ALA A 445 46.22 -0.66 -18.68
N PHE A 446 46.54 -0.73 -17.38
CA PHE A 446 45.57 -0.56 -16.29
C PHE A 446 44.87 0.80 -16.37
N TYR A 447 45.61 1.92 -16.40
CA TYR A 447 44.99 3.25 -16.49
C TYR A 447 44.16 3.44 -17.75
N LYS A 448 44.57 2.84 -18.88
CA LYS A 448 43.81 2.91 -20.13
C LYS A 448 42.49 2.13 -20.03
N GLU A 449 42.49 0.94 -19.43
CA GLU A 449 41.29 0.15 -19.22
C GLU A 449 40.32 0.87 -18.27
N THR A 450 40.81 1.36 -17.15
CA THR A 450 39.99 2.14 -16.19
C THR A 450 39.41 3.40 -16.84
N LEU A 451 40.18 4.14 -17.66
CA LEU A 451 39.64 5.29 -18.40
C LEU A 451 38.48 4.91 -19.33
N GLN A 452 38.59 3.77 -20.04
CA GLN A 452 37.51 3.28 -20.90
C GLN A 452 36.25 2.92 -20.11
N GLU A 453 36.40 2.34 -18.93
CA GLU A 453 35.28 2.04 -18.03
C GLU A 453 34.60 3.32 -17.54
N PHE A 454 35.37 4.33 -17.11
CA PHE A 454 34.83 5.63 -16.69
C PHE A 454 34.12 6.35 -17.83
N ASP A 455 34.67 6.35 -19.05
CA ASP A 455 34.02 6.97 -20.23
C ASP A 455 32.67 6.30 -20.55
N ALA A 456 32.61 4.97 -20.46
CA ALA A 456 31.38 4.21 -20.64
C ALA A 456 30.37 4.53 -19.53
N TYR A 457 30.83 4.63 -18.28
CA TYR A 457 29.99 4.94 -17.12
C TYR A 457 29.46 6.37 -17.14
N ILE A 458 30.27 7.35 -17.53
CA ILE A 458 29.85 8.74 -17.75
C ILE A 458 28.76 8.78 -18.82
N SER A 459 28.97 8.12 -19.97
CA SER A 459 27.98 8.07 -21.05
C SER A 459 26.65 7.46 -20.57
N LEU A 460 26.72 6.43 -19.73
CA LEU A 460 25.57 5.77 -19.12
C LEU A 460 24.80 6.71 -18.18
N ILE A 461 25.52 7.41 -17.29
CA ILE A 461 24.95 8.38 -16.36
C ILE A 461 24.30 9.54 -17.12
N GLU A 462 24.96 10.08 -18.14
CA GLU A 462 24.42 11.17 -18.95
C GLU A 462 23.12 10.80 -19.66
N SER A 463 23.02 9.56 -20.15
CA SER A 463 21.81 9.08 -20.82
C SER A 463 20.56 9.11 -19.91
N GLN A 464 20.74 9.10 -18.59
CA GLN A 464 19.64 9.21 -17.63
C GLN A 464 18.95 10.58 -17.63
N LYS A 465 19.60 11.64 -18.14
CA LYS A 465 18.96 12.96 -18.29
C LYS A 465 17.78 12.90 -19.27
N GLU A 466 17.87 12.01 -20.27
CA GLU A 466 16.86 11.83 -21.31
C GLU A 466 15.86 10.72 -20.99
N ALA A 467 16.20 9.83 -20.05
CA ALA A 467 15.29 8.81 -19.55
C ALA A 467 14.22 9.44 -18.65
N THR A 468 12.96 9.07 -18.85
CA THR A 468 11.93 9.42 -17.87
C THR A 468 12.20 8.60 -16.61
N VAL A 469 12.57 9.26 -15.52
CA VAL A 469 12.78 8.59 -14.23
C VAL A 469 11.48 7.86 -13.88
N TYR A 470 11.59 6.54 -13.63
CA TYR A 470 10.44 5.71 -13.29
C TYR A 470 9.79 6.14 -11.96
N GLU A 471 10.56 6.78 -11.08
CA GLU A 471 10.11 7.30 -9.80
C GLU A 471 10.25 8.82 -9.74
N LEU A 472 9.22 9.47 -9.20
CA LEU A 472 9.17 10.91 -9.00
C LEU A 472 9.61 11.28 -7.56
N GLY A 473 10.56 10.54 -7.01
CA GLY A 473 11.07 10.69 -5.65
C GLY A 473 12.58 10.83 -5.61
N LEU A 474 13.09 11.42 -4.54
CA LEU A 474 14.51 11.43 -4.23
C LEU A 474 14.69 11.59 -2.71
N PHE A 475 15.33 10.62 -2.10
CA PHE A 475 15.95 10.74 -0.80
C PHE A 475 17.37 11.30 -0.90
N GLU A 476 17.68 12.28 -0.06
CA GLU A 476 19.02 12.82 0.10
C GLU A 476 19.59 12.44 1.48
N PRO A 477 20.82 11.90 1.54
CA PRO A 477 21.50 11.60 2.80
C PRO A 477 21.35 12.71 3.85
N GLY A 478 20.97 12.32 5.07
CA GLY A 478 20.52 13.23 6.12
C GLY A 478 19.05 13.03 6.44
N GLU A 479 18.20 14.02 6.12
CA GLU A 479 16.78 14.05 6.51
C GLU A 479 15.87 14.63 5.41
N ASN A 480 16.31 14.74 4.16
CA ASN A 480 15.52 15.40 3.11
C ASN A 480 14.93 14.39 2.14
N ILE A 481 13.62 14.50 1.90
CA ILE A 481 12.88 13.75 0.88
C ILE A 481 12.26 14.76 -0.07
N LYS A 482 12.52 14.62 -1.38
CA LYS A 482 11.91 15.44 -2.43
C LYS A 482 10.99 14.57 -3.27
N ILE A 483 9.76 15.00 -3.49
CA ILE A 483 8.78 14.24 -4.27
C ILE A 483 8.15 15.17 -5.30
N ALA A 484 8.15 14.76 -6.56
CA ALA A 484 7.47 15.47 -7.63
C ALA A 484 5.96 15.16 -7.59
N LEU A 485 5.15 16.20 -7.72
CA LEU A 485 3.71 16.09 -7.88
C LEU A 485 3.35 16.39 -9.34
N ASP A 486 2.98 15.35 -10.08
CA ASP A 486 2.80 15.41 -11.54
C ASP A 486 1.43 15.94 -11.96
N ASN A 487 0.37 15.54 -11.24
CA ASN A 487 -1.00 15.95 -11.51
C ASN A 487 -1.82 16.03 -10.20
N THR A 488 -3.08 16.46 -10.31
CA THR A 488 -4.04 16.55 -9.19
C THR A 488 -5.14 15.47 -9.26
N GLY A 489 -4.97 14.45 -10.10
CA GLY A 489 -5.92 13.34 -10.27
C GLY A 489 -5.81 12.22 -9.22
N ALA A 490 -6.74 11.25 -9.25
CA ALA A 490 -6.85 10.16 -8.27
C ALA A 490 -5.60 9.29 -8.18
N ASN A 491 -5.18 8.80 -9.34
CA ASN A 491 -3.98 7.97 -9.47
C ASN A 491 -2.76 8.75 -8.97
N SER A 492 -2.72 10.07 -9.18
CA SER A 492 -1.60 10.90 -8.74
C SER A 492 -1.42 10.95 -7.22
N LEU A 493 -2.47 10.78 -6.40
CA LEU A 493 -2.27 10.70 -4.94
C LEU A 493 -1.76 9.33 -4.52
N ALA A 494 -2.27 8.25 -5.14
CA ALA A 494 -1.77 6.92 -4.89
C ALA A 494 -0.28 6.81 -5.29
N ASP A 495 0.08 7.36 -6.46
CA ASP A 495 1.46 7.42 -6.94
C ASP A 495 2.33 8.29 -6.02
N TYR A 496 1.81 9.44 -5.57
CA TYR A 496 2.49 10.31 -4.62
C TYR A 496 2.75 9.61 -3.28
N LEU A 497 1.73 8.98 -2.70
CA LEU A 497 1.87 8.25 -1.43
C LEU A 497 2.83 7.08 -1.59
N SER A 498 2.77 6.39 -2.73
CA SER A 498 3.66 5.27 -3.01
C SER A 498 5.11 5.71 -3.08
N THR A 499 5.37 6.79 -3.81
CA THR A 499 6.69 7.43 -3.88
C THR A 499 7.13 7.94 -2.50
N LEU A 500 6.23 8.55 -1.72
CA LEU A 500 6.53 9.00 -0.37
C LEU A 500 6.98 7.86 0.52
N VAL A 501 6.24 6.74 0.51
CA VAL A 501 6.58 5.56 1.32
C VAL A 501 7.92 4.97 0.89
N HIS A 502 8.17 4.88 -0.42
CA HIS A 502 9.46 4.44 -0.99
C HIS A 502 10.63 5.27 -0.46
N GLU A 503 10.58 6.59 -0.63
CA GLU A 503 11.66 7.46 -0.16
C GLU A 503 11.80 7.45 1.37
N TYR A 504 10.70 7.25 2.09
CA TYR A 504 10.74 7.11 3.55
C TYR A 504 11.42 5.81 3.98
N PHE A 505 11.31 4.73 3.21
CA PHE A 505 12.04 3.50 3.45
C PHE A 505 13.56 3.70 3.22
N HIS A 506 13.96 4.42 2.17
CA HIS A 506 15.38 4.83 2.01
C HIS A 506 15.86 5.65 3.21
N TYR A 507 15.11 6.67 3.62
CA TYR A 507 15.44 7.46 4.80
C TYR A 507 15.57 6.60 6.06
N THR A 508 14.60 5.70 6.29
CA THR A 508 14.55 4.84 7.49
C THR A 508 15.73 3.87 7.52
N SER A 509 16.11 3.31 6.38
CA SER A 509 17.19 2.32 6.28
C SER A 509 18.58 2.93 6.15
N TYR A 510 18.71 4.21 5.79
CA TYR A 510 20.00 4.89 5.65
C TYR A 510 20.88 4.76 6.91
N VAL A 511 22.15 4.39 6.77
CA VAL A 511 23.08 4.28 7.91
C VAL A 511 24.15 5.37 7.84
N SER A 512 24.84 5.45 6.70
CA SER A 512 25.88 6.43 6.39
C SER A 512 26.27 6.29 4.92
N ASP A 513 26.95 7.29 4.35
CA ASP A 513 27.41 7.26 2.96
C ASP A 513 28.38 6.10 2.66
N GLU A 514 29.13 5.64 3.67
CA GLU A 514 30.06 4.49 3.56
C GLU A 514 29.34 3.12 3.68
N LYS A 515 28.07 3.10 4.09
CA LYS A 515 27.29 1.87 4.34
C LYS A 515 26.04 1.86 3.49
N VAL A 516 26.23 1.48 2.24
CA VAL A 516 25.18 1.38 1.23
C VAL A 516 25.14 -0.03 0.65
N LEU A 517 23.94 -0.47 0.25
CA LEU A 517 23.80 -1.66 -0.55
C LEU A 517 24.07 -1.33 -2.03
N PRO A 518 24.43 -2.32 -2.86
CA PRO A 518 24.44 -2.11 -4.30
C PRO A 518 23.06 -1.65 -4.77
N LEU A 519 23.04 -0.71 -5.73
CA LEU A 519 21.83 0.03 -6.11
C LEU A 519 20.63 -0.88 -6.43
N PHE A 520 20.85 -2.00 -7.14
CA PHE A 520 19.80 -3.01 -7.40
C PHE A 520 19.10 -3.51 -6.13
N PHE A 521 19.86 -3.82 -5.07
CA PHE A 521 19.31 -4.31 -3.81
C PHE A 521 18.75 -3.17 -2.96
N GLU A 522 19.36 -1.99 -3.03
CA GLU A 522 18.86 -0.79 -2.36
C GLU A 522 17.47 -0.43 -2.87
N GLU A 523 17.31 -0.20 -4.16
CA GLU A 523 16.02 0.12 -4.80
C GLU A 523 15.05 -1.05 -4.71
N GLY A 524 15.50 -2.27 -5.02
CA GLY A 524 14.64 -3.44 -5.06
C GLY A 524 14.02 -3.81 -3.71
N LEU A 525 14.79 -3.70 -2.61
CA LEU A 525 14.27 -3.96 -1.27
C LEU A 525 13.38 -2.82 -0.78
N THR A 526 13.76 -1.55 -1.02
CA THR A 526 12.91 -0.38 -0.71
C THR A 526 11.54 -0.53 -1.36
N GLU A 527 11.55 -0.80 -2.66
CA GLU A 527 10.36 -0.95 -3.49
C GLU A 527 9.49 -2.13 -3.02
N TYR A 528 10.11 -3.28 -2.71
CA TYR A 528 9.40 -4.42 -2.14
C TYR A 528 8.69 -4.04 -0.83
N PHE A 529 9.37 -3.36 0.10
CA PHE A 529 8.79 -2.96 1.39
C PHE A 529 7.71 -1.88 1.23
N ALA A 530 7.92 -0.92 0.34
CA ALA A 530 6.94 0.13 0.03
C ALA A 530 5.64 -0.48 -0.49
N ARG A 531 5.71 -1.35 -1.50
CA ARG A 531 4.54 -2.07 -2.05
C ARG A 531 3.79 -2.85 -0.96
N LYS A 532 4.51 -3.55 -0.07
CA LYS A 532 3.88 -4.31 1.03
C LYS A 532 3.19 -3.42 2.07
N SER A 533 3.77 -2.29 2.43
CA SER A 533 3.14 -1.33 3.34
C SER A 533 1.87 -0.71 2.74
N ILE A 534 1.92 -0.35 1.46
CA ILE A 534 0.79 0.29 0.75
C ILE A 534 -0.34 -0.71 0.48
N GLU A 535 -0.03 -1.92 0.01
CA GLU A 535 -1.02 -2.97 -0.27
C GLU A 535 -1.87 -3.29 0.96
N GLN A 536 -1.24 -3.33 2.15
CA GLN A 536 -1.91 -3.59 3.42
C GLN A 536 -2.95 -2.52 3.79
N GLU A 537 -2.68 -1.26 3.46
CA GLU A 537 -3.43 -0.11 3.99
C GLU A 537 -4.39 0.51 2.96
N LEU A 538 -3.96 0.66 1.71
CA LEU A 538 -4.78 1.23 0.64
C LEU A 538 -5.58 0.18 -0.15
N LYS A 539 -5.19 -1.11 -0.07
CA LYS A 539 -5.79 -2.21 -0.86
C LYS A 539 -5.80 -1.95 -2.37
N ILE A 540 -4.87 -1.15 -2.84
CA ILE A 540 -4.64 -0.86 -4.26
C ILE A 540 -3.29 -1.46 -4.60
N SER A 541 -3.21 -2.22 -5.69
CA SER A 541 -1.92 -2.62 -6.26
C SER A 541 -1.31 -1.37 -6.88
N THR A 542 -0.21 -0.89 -6.30
CA THR A 542 0.59 0.16 -6.91
C THR A 542 1.80 -0.49 -7.54
N GLU A 543 1.87 -0.46 -8.87
CA GLU A 543 3.08 -0.84 -9.59
C GLU A 543 3.99 0.39 -9.66
N LEU A 544 4.80 0.53 -8.62
CA LEU A 544 5.89 1.51 -8.57
C LEU A 544 6.99 1.16 -9.61
N GLY A 545 7.96 2.06 -9.80
CA GLY A 545 8.80 2.18 -10.99
C GLY A 545 9.66 0.97 -11.40
N TYR A 546 9.78 -0.08 -10.57
CA TYR A 546 10.69 -1.22 -10.81
C TYR A 546 10.04 -2.61 -10.82
N PRO A 547 9.02 -2.89 -11.65
CA PRO A 547 8.29 -4.17 -11.65
C PRO A 547 9.20 -5.40 -11.83
N VAL A 548 10.25 -5.30 -12.66
CA VAL A 548 11.19 -6.38 -12.92
C VAL A 548 12.08 -6.68 -11.71
N ILE A 549 12.64 -5.65 -11.09
CA ILE A 549 13.53 -5.79 -9.93
C ILE A 549 12.75 -6.42 -8.77
N VAL A 550 11.54 -5.94 -8.52
CA VAL A 550 10.67 -6.48 -7.47
C VAL A 550 10.36 -7.95 -7.69
N THR A 551 10.22 -8.39 -8.95
CA THR A 551 9.98 -9.81 -9.23
C THR A 551 11.19 -10.68 -8.84
N ILE A 552 12.41 -10.21 -9.11
CA ILE A 552 13.63 -10.87 -8.66
C ILE A 552 13.72 -10.86 -7.13
N ILE A 553 13.45 -9.71 -6.49
CA ILE A 553 13.48 -9.56 -5.03
C ILE A 553 12.43 -10.45 -4.36
N ASN A 554 11.20 -10.55 -4.90
CA ASN A 554 10.17 -11.46 -4.41
C ASN A 554 10.68 -12.90 -4.37
N LYS A 555 11.31 -13.36 -5.46
CA LYS A 555 11.91 -14.69 -5.51
C LYS A 555 13.01 -14.86 -4.47
N MET A 556 13.85 -13.84 -4.27
CA MET A 556 14.88 -13.85 -3.23
C MET A 556 14.29 -13.86 -1.82
N VAL A 557 13.18 -13.16 -1.58
CA VAL A 557 12.45 -13.20 -0.31
C VAL A 557 11.91 -14.60 -0.03
N ASP A 558 11.37 -15.28 -1.05
CA ASP A 558 10.87 -16.65 -0.91
C ASP A 558 11.97 -17.65 -0.54
N ASP A 559 13.17 -17.49 -1.11
CA ASP A 559 14.28 -18.44 -0.94
C ASP A 559 15.16 -18.14 0.29
N ILE A 560 15.46 -16.88 0.57
CA ILE A 560 16.34 -16.46 1.69
C ILE A 560 15.54 -16.19 2.97
N GLY A 561 14.32 -15.66 2.82
CA GLY A 561 13.44 -15.28 3.92
C GLY A 561 13.42 -13.77 4.19
N LEU A 562 12.21 -13.26 4.43
CA LEU A 562 11.92 -11.85 4.68
C LEU A 562 12.76 -11.25 5.82
N ASP A 563 12.82 -11.92 6.98
CA ASP A 563 13.50 -11.40 8.17
C ASP A 563 14.99 -11.13 7.92
N LYS A 564 15.64 -11.99 7.12
CA LYS A 564 17.05 -11.85 6.78
C LYS A 564 17.29 -10.67 5.85
N LEU A 565 16.50 -10.56 4.77
CA LEU A 565 16.61 -9.47 3.82
C LEU A 565 16.24 -8.12 4.44
N GLN A 566 15.24 -8.09 5.33
CA GLN A 566 14.93 -6.90 6.12
C GLN A 566 16.09 -6.50 7.03
N ASN A 567 16.73 -7.45 7.71
CA ASN A 567 17.91 -7.15 8.52
C ASN A 567 19.08 -6.64 7.68
N ILE A 568 19.35 -7.25 6.52
CA ILE A 568 20.37 -6.77 5.57
C ILE A 568 20.04 -5.34 5.12
N TYR A 569 18.78 -5.08 4.76
CA TYR A 569 18.30 -3.77 4.32
C TYR A 569 18.49 -2.69 5.38
N LEU A 570 18.14 -2.98 6.64
CA LEU A 570 18.22 -2.01 7.74
C LEU A 570 19.65 -1.82 8.28
N THR A 571 20.51 -2.83 8.14
CA THR A 571 21.92 -2.75 8.60
C THR A 571 22.89 -2.36 7.49
N LYS A 572 22.44 -2.34 6.24
CA LYS A 572 23.23 -2.10 5.01
C LYS A 572 24.49 -2.97 4.94
N SER A 573 24.38 -4.24 5.35
CA SER A 573 25.52 -5.16 5.41
C SER A 573 25.73 -5.90 4.07
N LYS A 574 26.63 -5.38 3.22
CA LYS A 574 27.00 -6.03 1.94
C LYS A 574 27.57 -7.44 2.15
N ASP A 575 28.43 -7.65 3.15
CA ASP A 575 29.02 -8.97 3.40
C ASP A 575 27.97 -10.03 3.75
N VAL A 576 26.97 -9.66 4.56
CA VAL A 576 25.86 -10.57 4.91
C VAL A 576 24.97 -10.83 3.70
N LEU A 577 24.71 -9.81 2.87
CA LEU A 577 23.99 -9.99 1.61
C LEU A 577 24.69 -11.02 0.71
N ILE A 578 26.00 -10.86 0.49
CA ILE A 578 26.80 -11.77 -0.34
C ILE A 578 26.76 -13.19 0.23
N ALA A 579 26.96 -13.33 1.54
CA ALA A 579 26.93 -14.64 2.19
C ALA A 579 25.58 -15.34 2.02
N GLU A 580 24.46 -14.62 2.19
CA GLU A 580 23.11 -15.18 2.05
C GLU A 580 22.78 -15.52 0.58
N LEU A 581 23.18 -14.68 -0.37
CA LEU A 581 23.03 -14.97 -1.80
C LEU A 581 23.83 -16.22 -2.22
N ASN A 582 25.09 -16.29 -1.81
CA ASN A 582 25.95 -17.43 -2.14
C ASN A 582 25.46 -18.72 -1.45
N GLN A 583 24.97 -18.62 -0.23
CA GLN A 583 24.36 -19.75 0.47
C GLN A 583 23.11 -20.27 -0.25
N ALA A 584 22.27 -19.38 -0.79
CA ALA A 584 21.02 -19.77 -1.45
C ALA A 584 21.24 -20.29 -2.88
N TYR A 585 22.18 -19.70 -3.64
CA TYR A 585 22.27 -19.91 -5.09
C TYR A 585 23.63 -20.44 -5.59
N GLY A 586 24.61 -20.63 -4.69
CA GLY A 586 25.93 -21.21 -4.98
C GLY A 586 27.08 -20.30 -4.55
N ASP A 587 28.20 -20.89 -4.14
CA ASP A 587 29.31 -20.22 -3.42
C ASP A 587 29.92 -18.99 -4.13
N THR A 588 29.80 -18.88 -5.46
CA THR A 588 30.30 -17.77 -6.29
C THR A 588 29.19 -16.94 -6.93
N PHE A 589 27.93 -17.17 -6.56
CA PHE A 589 26.78 -16.58 -7.26
C PHE A 589 26.86 -15.05 -7.37
N TYR A 590 27.16 -14.34 -6.27
CA TYR A 590 27.25 -12.88 -6.30
C TYR A 590 28.40 -12.40 -7.19
N GLU A 591 29.58 -12.99 -7.09
CA GLU A 591 30.74 -12.63 -7.92
C GLU A 591 30.43 -12.86 -9.42
N ASP A 592 29.75 -13.96 -9.74
CA ASP A 592 29.34 -14.31 -11.11
C ASP A 592 28.22 -13.41 -11.67
N THR A 593 27.53 -12.64 -10.82
CA THR A 593 26.32 -11.88 -11.19
C THR A 593 26.33 -10.42 -10.79
N GLU A 594 27.34 -9.92 -10.06
CA GLU A 594 27.44 -8.53 -9.59
C GLU A 594 27.32 -7.54 -10.75
N TYR A 595 27.98 -7.84 -11.87
CA TYR A 595 27.90 -7.03 -13.09
C TYR A 595 26.47 -6.91 -13.63
N PHE A 596 25.67 -7.98 -13.57
CA PHE A 596 24.28 -7.96 -14.02
C PHE A 596 23.40 -7.11 -13.11
N PHE A 597 23.58 -7.21 -11.79
CA PHE A 597 22.87 -6.36 -10.83
C PHE A 597 23.25 -4.88 -11.00
N MET A 598 24.54 -4.59 -11.26
CA MET A 598 25.02 -3.24 -11.48
C MET A 598 24.42 -2.62 -12.75
N LEU A 599 24.39 -3.34 -13.87
CA LEU A 599 23.92 -2.79 -15.14
C LEU A 599 22.41 -2.64 -15.27
N MET A 600 21.64 -3.53 -14.64
CA MET A 600 20.22 -3.71 -14.94
C MET A 600 19.40 -2.41 -14.88
N LEU A 601 19.70 -1.53 -13.91
CA LEU A 601 18.98 -0.27 -13.71
C LEU A 601 19.24 0.78 -14.81
N TYR A 602 20.27 0.58 -15.62
CA TYR A 602 20.70 1.55 -16.64
C TYR A 602 20.38 1.12 -18.07
N LEU A 603 19.81 -0.07 -18.25
CA LEU A 603 19.51 -0.63 -19.57
C LEU A 603 18.11 -0.29 -20.03
N GLY A 604 17.93 -0.22 -21.34
CA GLY A 604 16.59 -0.16 -21.95
C GLY A 604 15.81 -1.45 -21.68
N ILE A 605 14.47 -1.37 -21.79
CA ILE A 605 13.52 -2.44 -21.44
C ILE A 605 13.89 -3.82 -22.03
N GLU A 606 14.27 -3.88 -23.31
CA GLU A 606 14.58 -5.15 -23.99
C GLU A 606 15.84 -5.82 -23.41
N ASP A 607 16.91 -5.06 -23.18
CA ASP A 607 18.16 -5.56 -22.61
C ASP A 607 18.00 -5.88 -21.12
N GLN A 608 17.27 -5.03 -20.40
CA GLN A 608 16.93 -5.24 -18.99
C GLN A 608 16.16 -6.55 -18.79
N LEU A 609 15.20 -6.87 -19.69
CA LEU A 609 14.47 -8.14 -19.67
C LEU A 609 15.39 -9.35 -19.92
N GLY A 610 16.35 -9.22 -20.83
CA GLY A 610 17.35 -10.27 -21.09
C GLY A 610 18.20 -10.59 -19.86
N ILE A 611 18.69 -9.55 -19.18
CA ILE A 611 19.46 -9.71 -17.94
C ILE A 611 18.59 -10.26 -16.81
N ALA A 612 17.40 -9.72 -16.60
CA ALA A 612 16.49 -10.17 -15.55
C ALA A 612 16.14 -11.66 -15.70
N ASN A 613 15.87 -12.12 -16.92
CA ASN A 613 15.64 -13.53 -17.21
C ASN A 613 16.87 -14.41 -16.97
N ASN A 614 18.08 -13.89 -17.19
CA ASN A 614 19.31 -14.61 -16.84
C ASN A 614 19.43 -14.81 -15.32
N ILE A 615 19.15 -13.75 -14.55
CA ILE A 615 19.18 -13.80 -13.09
C ILE A 615 18.09 -14.75 -12.57
N LEU A 616 16.85 -14.61 -13.05
CA LEU A 616 15.72 -15.46 -12.67
C LEU A 616 16.01 -16.92 -12.97
N PHE A 617 16.55 -17.25 -14.15
CA PHE A 617 16.96 -18.61 -14.45
C PHE A 617 17.96 -19.18 -13.43
N ARG A 618 18.94 -18.38 -13.00
CA ARG A 618 19.97 -18.80 -12.03
C ARG A 618 19.42 -18.97 -10.60
N ILE A 619 18.43 -18.17 -10.21
CA ILE A 619 17.76 -18.28 -8.90
C ILE A 619 16.51 -19.19 -8.94
N GLY A 620 16.24 -19.84 -10.08
CA GLY A 620 15.08 -20.74 -10.24
C GLY A 620 13.72 -20.04 -10.25
N GLY A 621 13.67 -18.78 -10.69
CA GLY A 621 12.45 -18.02 -10.95
C GLY A 621 11.87 -18.22 -12.35
N ASP A 622 10.63 -17.75 -12.53
CA ASP A 622 9.93 -17.82 -13.81
C ASP A 622 10.44 -16.76 -14.80
N GLN A 623 10.34 -17.06 -16.09
CA GLN A 623 10.76 -16.14 -17.14
C GLN A 623 9.74 -15.00 -17.31
N LEU A 624 10.24 -13.77 -17.34
CA LEU A 624 9.50 -12.55 -17.64
C LEU A 624 9.35 -12.31 -19.15
N ASN A 625 8.28 -11.62 -19.51
CA ASN A 625 7.94 -11.14 -20.83
C ASN A 625 7.63 -9.63 -20.82
N LEU A 626 7.41 -9.02 -21.99
CA LEU A 626 7.15 -7.58 -22.10
C LEU A 626 5.86 -7.11 -21.41
N GLU A 627 4.90 -7.99 -21.16
CA GLU A 627 3.67 -7.63 -20.43
C GLU A 627 3.95 -7.44 -18.94
N ASP A 628 5.01 -8.05 -18.41
CA ASP A 628 5.44 -7.88 -17.01
C ASP A 628 6.10 -6.50 -16.74
N TYR A 629 6.24 -5.67 -17.78
CA TYR A 629 6.64 -4.26 -17.68
C TYR A 629 5.46 -3.28 -17.64
N LYS A 630 4.23 -3.75 -17.89
CA LYS A 630 3.07 -2.84 -18.01
C LYS A 630 2.53 -2.49 -16.63
N ILE A 631 2.96 -1.31 -16.15
CA ILE A 631 2.33 -0.53 -15.08
C ILE A 631 0.90 -0.11 -15.48
#